data_AF-A0A2S9PYD6-F1
#
_entry.id   AF-A0A2S9PYD6-F1
#
_cell.length_a   1.000
_cell.length_b   1.000
_cell.length_c   1.000
_cell.angle_alpha   90.00
_cell.angle_beta   90.00
_cell.angle_gamma   90.00
#
_symmetry.space_group_name_H-M   'P 1'
#
loop_
_entity.id
_entity.type
_entity.pdbx_description
1 polymer ?
#
loop_
_entity_poly.entity_id
_entity_poly.type
_entity_poly.pdbx_seq_one_letter_code
_entity_poly.pdbx_strand_id
1 'polypeptide(L)'
;MTEYEKVGPSVNIELSGNTTQSARIAVLTDGTSSTAEILVENEYGGFDVMGRGVARRRKGDTRQPELGTRLAIGRALKHAASSYEEHLRKRGYEL
;
A
#
# COMPACT_ATOMS: atom_id res chain seq x y z
N MET A 1 -13.23 19.14 0.76
CA MET A 1 -13.53 17.99 1.64
C MET A 1 -13.51 16.77 0.74
N THR A 2 -12.51 15.91 0.88
CA THR A 2 -12.40 14.69 0.08
C THR A 2 -12.84 13.55 0.98
N GLU A 3 -14.03 13.01 0.76
CA GLU A 3 -14.52 11.83 1.46
C GLU A 3 -13.73 10.60 1.01
N TYR A 4 -13.12 9.91 1.96
CA TYR A 4 -12.48 8.62 1.73
C TYR A 4 -13.51 7.52 1.98
N GLU A 5 -14.25 7.12 0.93
CA GLU A 5 -15.13 5.96 1.01
C GLU A 5 -14.69 4.89 0.01
N LYS A 6 -13.77 4.04 0.49
CA LYS A 6 -13.69 2.60 0.21
C LYS A 6 -12.55 2.02 1.03
N VAL A 7 -12.92 1.41 2.16
CA VAL A 7 -12.00 0.58 2.94
C VAL A 7 -11.67 -0.66 2.09
N GLY A 8 -10.47 -0.69 1.52
CA GLY A 8 -9.96 -1.85 0.80
C GLY A 8 -9.77 -3.05 1.73
N PRO A 9 -9.46 -4.24 1.19
CA PRO A 9 -9.18 -5.42 1.99
C PRO A 9 -8.02 -5.15 2.96
N SER A 10 -8.23 -5.41 4.25
CA SER A 10 -7.18 -5.33 5.28
C SER A 10 -6.44 -6.65 5.37
N VAL A 11 -5.12 -6.58 5.53
CA VAL A 11 -4.29 -7.75 5.81
C VAL A 11 -3.82 -7.63 7.27
N ASN A 12 -4.21 -8.61 8.09
CA ASN A 12 -3.72 -8.73 9.45
C ASN A 12 -2.47 -9.62 9.41
N ILE A 13 -1.34 -9.12 9.86
CA ILE A 13 -0.11 -9.90 10.01
C ILE A 13 0.11 -10.11 11.51
N GLU A 14 -0.06 -11.35 11.98
CA GLU A 14 0.38 -11.74 13.32
C GLU A 14 1.88 -11.92 13.32
N LEU A 15 2.58 -11.11 14.12
CA LEU A 15 4.00 -11.28 14.37
C LEU A 15 4.17 -12.15 15.62
N SER A 16 5.12 -13.08 15.60
CA SER A 16 5.40 -13.95 16.74
C SER A 16 5.82 -13.12 17.97
N GLY A 17 4.89 -12.93 18.90
CA GLY A 17 5.06 -12.16 20.13
C GLY A 17 3.96 -11.12 20.34
N ASN A 18 2.73 -11.56 20.67
CA ASN A 18 1.58 -10.79 21.17
C ASN A 18 1.27 -9.42 20.52
N THR A 19 1.82 -9.11 19.35
CA THR A 19 1.71 -7.80 18.72
C THR A 19 1.17 -8.01 17.31
N THR A 20 -0.09 -7.66 17.12
CA THR A 20 -0.73 -7.63 15.80
C THR A 20 -0.48 -6.25 15.20
N GLN A 21 0.14 -6.20 14.03
CA GLN A 21 0.25 -4.95 13.27
C GLN A 21 -0.71 -5.01 12.09
N SER A 22 -1.59 -4.00 11.99
CA SER A 22 -2.57 -3.91 10.93
C SER A 22 -2.03 -3.08 9.77
N ALA A 23 -2.14 -3.62 8.56
CA ALA A 23 -1.88 -2.88 7.33
C ALA A 23 -3.16 -2.76 6.49
N ARG A 24 -3.42 -1.55 5.98
CA ARG A 24 -4.55 -1.24 5.08
C ARG A 24 -4.02 -0.91 3.70
N ILE A 25 -4.75 -1.34 2.68
CA ILE A 25 -4.47 -0.98 1.29
C ILE A 25 -5.58 -0.02 0.83
N ALA A 26 -5.24 1.25 0.65
CA ALA A 26 -6.14 2.23 0.07
C ALA A 26 -5.90 2.27 -1.45
N VAL A 27 -6.97 2.19 -2.24
CA VAL A 27 -6.88 2.25 -3.70
C VAL A 27 -7.80 3.34 -4.23
N LEU A 28 -7.22 4.27 -4.99
CA LEU A 28 -7.94 5.30 -5.74
C LEU A 28 -7.83 5.02 -7.23
N THR A 29 -8.94 5.10 -7.95
CA THR A 29 -8.98 4.98 -9.42
C THR A 29 -9.73 6.15 -10.03
N ASP A 30 -9.15 6.76 -11.07
CA ASP A 30 -9.78 7.84 -11.85
C ASP A 30 -10.27 7.36 -13.24
N GLY A 31 -10.27 6.04 -13.46
CA GLY A 31 -10.62 5.40 -14.74
C GLY A 31 -9.47 5.31 -15.75
N THR A 32 -8.41 6.11 -15.59
CA THR A 32 -7.19 6.06 -16.42
C THR A 32 -5.95 5.67 -15.64
N SER A 33 -5.96 5.94 -14.34
CA SER A 33 -4.86 5.70 -13.42
C SER A 33 -5.40 5.07 -12.15
N SER A 34 -4.63 4.16 -11.58
CA SER A 34 -4.86 3.55 -10.28
C SER A 34 -3.69 3.92 -9.38
N THR A 35 -3.98 4.43 -8.20
CA THR A 35 -3.01 4.69 -7.12
C THR A 35 -3.36 3.78 -5.97
N ALA A 36 -2.37 3.07 -5.42
CA ALA A 36 -2.50 2.28 -4.23
C ALA A 36 -1.52 2.79 -3.17
N GLU A 37 -1.96 2.83 -1.92
CA GLU A 37 -1.17 3.21 -0.75
C GLU A 37 -1.26 2.10 0.30
N ILE A 38 -0.11 1.71 0.84
CA ILE A 38 0.01 0.80 1.98
C ILE A 38 0.13 1.64 3.23
N LEU A 39 -0.88 1.56 4.07
CA LEU A 39 -1.04 2.29 5.31
C LEU A 39 -0.77 1.35 6.47
N VAL A 40 0.14 1.72 7.37
CA VAL A 40 0.44 0.93 8.57
C VAL A 40 0.07 1.73 9.80
N GLU A 41 -0.57 1.07 10.75
CA GLU A 41 -0.93 1.69 12.02
C GLU A 41 0.33 2.08 12.81
N ASN A 42 0.39 3.34 13.24
CA ASN A 42 1.48 3.88 14.04
C ASN A 42 1.15 3.82 15.54
N GLU A 43 2.15 4.11 16.37
CA GLU A 43 2.03 4.04 17.84
C GLU A 43 1.05 5.05 18.44
N TYR A 44 0.63 6.05 17.66
CA TYR A 44 -0.32 7.09 18.07
C TYR A 44 -1.77 6.77 17.64
N GLY A 45 -2.04 5.58 17.11
CA GLY A 45 -3.36 5.17 16.61
C GLY A 45 -3.75 5.79 15.26
N GLY A 46 -2.78 6.38 14.55
CA GLY A 46 -2.93 6.87 13.18
C GLY A 46 -2.39 5.89 12.14
N PHE A 47 -2.42 6.27 10.86
CA PHE A 47 -1.87 5.47 9.77
C PHE A 47 -0.78 6.25 9.03
N ASP A 48 0.40 5.65 8.88
CA ASP A 48 1.50 6.18 8.08
C ASP A 48 1.54 5.49 6.71
N VAL A 49 1.83 6.26 5.65
CA VAL A 49 2.00 5.73 4.30
C VAL A 49 3.39 5.10 4.20
N MET A 50 3.46 3.77 4.20
CA MET A 50 4.71 3.02 4.05
C MET A 50 5.04 2.73 2.58
N GLY A 51 4.01 2.58 1.75
CA GLY A 51 4.14 2.20 0.34
C GLY A 51 3.22 3.02 -0.54
N ARG A 52 3.70 3.45 -1.71
CA ARG A 52 2.85 4.05 -2.74
C ARG A 52 3.17 3.48 -4.10
N GLY A 53 2.14 3.12 -4.85
CA GLY A 53 2.24 2.58 -6.19
C GLY A 53 1.23 3.24 -7.12
N VAL A 54 1.68 3.65 -8.30
CA VAL A 54 0.83 4.25 -9.32
C VAL A 54 0.93 3.42 -10.59
N ALA A 55 -0.21 3.14 -11.24
CA ALA A 55 -0.29 2.52 -12.55
C ALA A 55 -1.19 3.35 -13.46
N ARG A 56 -0.69 3.73 -14.63
CA ARG A 56 -1.45 4.49 -15.63
C ARG A 56 -1.70 3.62 -16.85
N ARG A 57 -2.95 3.57 -17.28
CA ARG A 57 -3.37 2.92 -18.52
C ARG A 57 -2.94 3.77 -19.71
N ARG A 58 -2.40 3.13 -20.74
CA ARG A 58 -2.08 3.83 -22.00
C ARG A 58 -3.37 4.10 -22.78
N LYS A 59 -3.43 5.21 -23.50
CA LYS A 59 -4.55 5.52 -24.40
C LYS A 59 -4.67 4.39 -25.44
N GLY A 60 -5.86 3.81 -25.58
CA GLY A 60 -6.12 2.69 -26.50
C GLY A 60 -5.78 1.29 -25.95
N ASP A 61 -5.30 1.19 -24.71
CA ASP A 61 -5.07 -0.11 -24.06
C ASP A 61 -6.43 -0.77 -23.77
N THR A 62 -6.79 -1.85 -24.46
CA THR A 62 -8.09 -2.54 -24.30
C THR A 62 -8.13 -3.49 -23.11
N ARG A 63 -7.01 -3.67 -22.40
CA ARG A 63 -6.92 -4.58 -21.24
C ARG A 63 -7.81 -4.12 -20.09
N GLN A 64 -8.23 -5.09 -19.27
CA GLN A 64 -9.20 -4.87 -18.18
C GLN A 64 -8.67 -3.85 -17.15
N PRO A 65 -9.48 -2.85 -16.74
CA PRO A 65 -9.10 -1.83 -15.75
C PRO A 65 -8.55 -2.40 -14.44
N GLU A 66 -9.01 -3.58 -14.03
CA GLU A 66 -8.56 -4.29 -12.83
C GLU A 66 -7.05 -4.58 -12.82
N LEU A 67 -6.43 -4.76 -13.98
CA LEU A 67 -4.99 -5.00 -14.08
C LEU A 67 -4.17 -3.77 -13.67
N GLY A 68 -4.68 -2.56 -13.94
CA GLY A 68 -4.08 -1.32 -13.47
C GLY A 68 -4.08 -1.24 -11.95
N THR A 69 -5.21 -1.56 -11.33
CA THR A 69 -5.34 -1.63 -9.87
C THR A 69 -4.38 -2.64 -9.25
N ARG A 70 -4.34 -3.88 -9.76
CA ARG A 70 -3.43 -4.92 -9.25
C ARG A 70 -1.95 -4.51 -9.40
N LEU A 71 -1.60 -3.87 -10.52
CA LEU A 71 -0.25 -3.36 -10.75
C LEU A 71 0.11 -2.22 -9.78
N ALA A 72 -0.83 -1.31 -9.50
CA ALA A 72 -0.64 -0.25 -8.52
C ALA A 72 -0.41 -0.84 -7.11
N ILE A 73 -1.22 -1.81 -6.70
CA ILE A 73 -1.06 -2.52 -5.42
C ILE A 73 0.31 -3.21 -5.35
N GLY A 74 0.71 -3.96 -6.38
CA GLY A 74 2.01 -4.64 -6.42
C GLY A 74 3.19 -3.67 -6.30
N ARG A 75 3.11 -2.50 -6.94
CA ARG A 75 4.11 -1.43 -6.81
C ARG A 75 4.12 -0.85 -5.39
N ALA A 76 2.96 -0.63 -4.80
CA ALA A 76 2.83 -0.10 -3.44
C ALA A 76 3.43 -1.07 -2.41
N LEU A 77 3.17 -2.38 -2.55
CA LEU A 77 3.76 -3.43 -1.70
C LEU A 77 5.29 -3.50 -1.85
N LYS A 78 5.81 -3.45 -3.09
CA LYS A 78 7.27 -3.43 -3.31
C LYS A 78 7.92 -2.21 -2.66
N HIS A 79 7.30 -1.04 -2.78
CA HIS A 79 7.77 0.17 -2.12
C HIS A 79 7.72 0.03 -0.60
N ALA A 80 6.61 -0.46 -0.04
CA ALA A 80 6.46 -0.68 1.40
C ALA A 80 7.54 -1.62 1.96
N ALA A 81 7.81 -2.74 1.27
CA ALA A 81 8.87 -3.67 1.66
C ALA A 81 10.24 -2.97 1.69
N SER A 82 10.57 -2.21 0.64
CA SER A 82 11.84 -1.48 0.56
C SER A 82 11.98 -0.42 1.67
N SER A 83 10.90 0.32 1.95
CA SER A 83 10.85 1.30 3.04
C SER A 83 11.04 0.65 4.41
N TYR A 84 10.41 -0.50 4.63
CA TYR A 84 10.57 -1.27 5.87
C TYR A 84 12.00 -1.75 6.06
N GLU A 85 12.62 -2.31 5.02
CA GLU A 85 14.01 -2.72 5.07
C GLU A 85 14.93 -1.54 5.40
N GLU A 86 14.73 -0.37 4.76
CA GLU A 86 15.52 0.82 5.05
C GLU A 86 15.34 1.29 6.50
N HIS A 87 14.12 1.24 7.03
CA HIS A 87 13.84 1.60 8.42
C HIS A 87 14.52 0.66 9.41
N LEU A 88 14.53 -0.64 9.12
CA LEU A 88 15.23 -1.65 9.93
C LEU A 88 16.75 -1.50 9.83
N ARG A 89 17.30 -1.24 8.64
CA ARG A 89 18.74 -0.94 8.46
C ARG A 89 19.16 0.31 9.23
N LYS A 90 18.37 1.38 9.22
CA LYS A 90 18.61 2.60 10.04
C LYS A 90 18.62 2.32 11.54
N ARG A 91 17.95 1.26 11.99
CA ARG A 91 17.94 0.79 13.38
C ARG A 91 19.04 -0.24 13.69
N GLY A 92 19.91 -0.53 12.73
CA GLY A 92 21.07 -1.42 12.91
C GLY A 92 20.81 -2.90 12.64
N TYR A 93 19.68 -3.26 12.01
CA TYR A 93 19.42 -4.64 11.59
C TYR A 93 20.07 -4.92 10.22
N GLU A 94 20.78 -6.05 10.09
CA GLU A 94 21.26 -6.56 8.81
C GLU A 94 20.18 -7.42 8.13
N LEU A 95 19.84 -7.09 6.88
CA LEU A 95 18.76 -7.68 6.08
C LEU A 95 19.22 -7.99 4.66
#